data_AF-A0A849FT67-F1
#
_entry.id   AF-A0A849FT67-F1
#
_cell.length_a   1.000
_cell.length_b   1.000
_cell.length_c   1.000
_cell.angle_alpha   90.00
_cell.angle_beta   90.00
_cell.angle_gamma   90.00
#
_symmetry.space_group_name_H-M   'P 1'
#
loop_
_entity.id
_entity.type
_entity.pdbx_description
1 polymer ?
#
loop_
_entity_poly.entity_id
_entity_poly.type
_entity_poly.pdbx_seq_one_letter_code
_entity_poly.pdbx_strand_id
1 'polypeptide(L)'
;MPIDKVNSLKDRIFNLSGTQEFNDLALEIFRFQSISNPVYLRFLEELNRPLPSKWEEIPCLPISAFKHHQVRSNVDEVQIEFKSSGTSGSIDSTHYVSDITLYERSFRLGFEKFYGDIEEYCILGLLPSYLERKDSSLIYMVKDFIDRSGSEKSGFYLNEHEALRSTLQ
;
A
#
# COMPACT_ATOMS: atom_id res chain seq x y z
N MET A 1 5.98 9.64 19.35
CA MET A 1 7.05 8.64 19.49
C MET A 1 8.33 9.24 18.89
N PRO A 2 9.54 9.01 19.46
CA PRO A 2 10.78 9.51 18.85
C PRO A 2 10.96 9.01 17.41
N ILE A 3 11.54 9.83 16.53
CA ILE A 3 11.77 9.53 15.10
C ILE A 3 12.56 8.22 14.94
N ASP A 4 13.57 7.99 15.78
CA ASP A 4 14.40 6.77 15.76
C ASP A 4 13.57 5.49 15.95
N LYS A 5 12.53 5.55 16.77
CA LYS A 5 11.63 4.41 16.96
C LYS A 5 10.75 4.18 15.73
N VAL A 6 10.31 5.25 15.05
CA VAL A 6 9.51 5.11 13.81
C VAL A 6 10.36 4.49 12.70
N ASN A 7 11.61 4.93 12.56
CA ASN A 7 12.54 4.32 11.60
C ASN A 7 12.83 2.86 11.93
N SER A 8 13.03 2.53 13.21
CA SER A 8 13.17 1.13 13.64
C SER A 8 11.96 0.26 13.28
N LEU A 9 10.73 0.77 13.41
CA LEU A 9 9.52 0.05 12.99
C LEU A 9 9.54 -0.26 11.49
N LYS A 10 9.93 0.70 10.65
CA LYS A 10 9.98 0.53 9.18
C LYS A 10 10.91 -0.60 8.73
N ASP A 11 12.00 -0.85 9.46
CA ASP A 11 12.89 -1.96 9.13
C ASP A 11 12.40 -3.29 9.71
N ARG A 12 11.80 -3.27 10.91
CA ARG A 12 11.31 -4.48 11.58
C ARG A 12 10.16 -5.15 10.83
N ILE A 13 9.28 -4.39 10.15
CA ILE A 13 8.18 -4.98 9.38
C ILE A 13 8.64 -5.92 8.25
N PHE A 14 9.88 -5.81 7.79
CA PHE A 14 10.45 -6.67 6.74
C PHE A 14 11.29 -7.84 7.27
N ASN A 15 11.59 -7.87 8.56
CA ASN A 15 12.51 -8.83 9.16
C ASN A 15 11.82 -9.68 10.24
N LEU A 16 10.57 -10.06 10.01
CA LEU A 16 9.78 -10.84 10.96
C LEU A 16 10.03 -12.35 10.82
N SER A 17 10.20 -13.00 11.97
CA SER A 17 10.40 -14.44 12.12
C SER A 17 9.31 -15.06 13.01
N GLY A 18 8.16 -15.38 12.39
CA GLY A 18 7.09 -16.14 13.03
C GLY A 18 5.93 -15.32 13.60
N THR A 19 4.95 -16.02 14.15
CA THR A 19 3.64 -15.47 14.52
C THR A 19 3.67 -14.58 15.76
N GLN A 20 4.47 -14.93 16.77
CA GLN A 20 4.59 -14.13 17.99
C GLN A 20 5.22 -12.77 17.72
N GLU A 21 6.32 -12.74 16.95
CA GLU A 21 6.99 -11.49 16.59
C GLU A 21 6.09 -10.59 15.75
N PHE A 22 5.33 -11.17 14.81
CA PHE A 22 4.31 -10.45 14.04
C PHE A 22 3.25 -9.84 14.96
N ASN A 23 2.72 -10.61 15.93
CA ASN A 23 1.72 -10.12 16.87
C ASN A 23 2.25 -8.93 17.70
N ASP A 24 3.45 -9.06 18.25
CA ASP A 24 4.04 -8.02 19.09
C ASP A 24 4.31 -6.74 18.30
N LEU A 25 4.84 -6.87 17.07
CA LEU A 25 5.05 -5.72 16.19
C LEU A 25 3.73 -5.08 15.75
N ALA A 26 2.71 -5.87 15.43
CA ALA A 26 1.39 -5.36 15.05
C ALA A 26 0.75 -4.56 16.21
N LEU A 27 0.86 -5.05 17.44
CA LEU A 27 0.37 -4.33 18.62
C LEU A 27 1.18 -3.06 18.92
N GLU A 28 2.50 -3.07 18.66
CA GLU A 28 3.34 -1.88 18.78
C GLU A 28 2.95 -0.81 17.75
N ILE A 29 2.75 -1.19 16.48
CA ILE A 29 2.28 -0.31 15.42
C ILE A 29 0.88 0.21 15.74
N PHE A 30 -0.02 -0.64 16.22
CA PHE A 30 -1.36 -0.23 16.67
C PHE A 30 -1.28 0.87 17.75
N ARG A 31 -0.45 0.70 18.78
CA ARG A 31 -0.26 1.72 19.83
C ARG A 31 0.30 3.03 19.27
N PHE A 32 1.23 2.95 18.32
CA PHE A 32 1.74 4.13 17.64
C PHE A 32 0.63 4.86 16.86
N GLN A 33 -0.16 4.12 16.08
CA GLN A 33 -1.25 4.67 15.28
C GLN A 33 -2.40 5.21 16.13
N SER A 34 -2.77 4.55 17.24
CA SER A 34 -3.85 5.00 18.12
C SER A 34 -3.55 6.34 18.79
N ILE A 35 -2.28 6.69 18.97
CA ILE A 35 -1.85 7.97 19.53
C ILE A 35 -1.60 9.02 18.44
N SER A 36 -1.01 8.60 17.32
CA SER A 36 -0.44 9.54 16.34
C SER A 36 -1.36 9.81 15.14
N ASN A 37 -2.45 9.06 14.98
CA ASN A 37 -3.45 9.27 13.93
C ASN A 37 -4.75 9.79 14.53
N PRO A 38 -5.07 11.10 14.40
CA PRO A 38 -6.26 11.70 15.01
C PRO A 38 -7.58 11.10 14.52
N VAL A 39 -7.63 10.60 13.29
CA VAL A 39 -8.83 9.96 12.74
C VAL A 39 -9.04 8.59 13.40
N TYR A 40 -7.96 7.82 13.53
CA TYR A 40 -8.02 6.50 14.15
C TYR A 40 -8.25 6.59 15.66
N LEU A 41 -7.64 7.56 16.34
CA LEU A 41 -7.89 7.83 17.76
C LEU A 41 -9.38 8.05 18.03
N ARG A 42 -10.01 8.99 17.31
CA ARG A 42 -11.45 9.25 17.46
C ARG A 42 -12.29 8.02 17.16
N PHE A 43 -11.94 7.27 16.12
CA PHE A 43 -12.63 6.02 15.80
C PHE A 43 -12.57 5.01 16.97
N LEU A 44 -11.41 4.87 17.62
CA LEU A 44 -11.25 3.98 18.76
C LEU A 44 -12.01 4.46 20.00
N GLU A 45 -12.04 5.78 20.26
CA GLU A 45 -12.80 6.39 21.36
C GLU A 45 -14.30 6.13 21.21
N GLU A 46 -14.85 6.35 20.01
CA GLU A 46 -16.27 6.10 19.71
C GLU A 46 -16.62 4.61 19.77
N LEU A 47 -15.69 3.75 19.35
CA LEU A 47 -15.88 2.30 19.39
C LEU A 47 -15.91 1.75 20.83
N ASN A 48 -15.24 2.44 21.76
CA ASN A 48 -15.22 2.13 23.19
C ASN A 48 -14.96 0.63 23.49
N ARG A 49 -13.90 0.09 22.89
CA ARG A 49 -13.49 -1.32 23.03
C ARG A 49 -12.22 -1.46 23.88
N PRO A 50 -12.03 -2.61 24.56
CA PRO A 50 -10.78 -2.89 25.26
C PRO A 50 -9.58 -2.89 24.31
N LEU A 51 -8.40 -2.59 24.84
CA LEU A 51 -7.16 -2.65 24.07
C LEU A 51 -6.91 -4.08 23.56
N PRO A 52 -6.49 -4.24 22.28
CA PRO A 52 -6.19 -5.55 21.72
C PRO A 52 -4.98 -6.17 22.39
N SER A 53 -5.09 -7.46 22.69
CA SER A 53 -4.02 -8.35 23.15
C SER A 53 -3.45 -9.21 22.02
N LYS A 54 -4.18 -9.29 20.90
CA LYS A 54 -3.75 -9.95 19.66
C LYS A 54 -4.03 -9.08 18.44
N TRP A 55 -3.28 -9.29 17.36
CA TRP A 55 -3.42 -8.50 16.14
C TRP A 55 -4.81 -8.62 15.50
N GLU A 56 -5.48 -9.77 15.64
CA GLU A 56 -6.84 -10.00 15.10
C GLU A 56 -7.90 -9.14 15.81
N GLU A 57 -7.59 -8.64 17.00
CA GLU A 57 -8.49 -7.82 17.80
C GLU A 57 -8.40 -6.33 17.43
N ILE A 58 -7.42 -5.94 16.61
CA ILE A 58 -7.21 -4.57 16.16
C ILE A 58 -8.42 -4.10 15.35
N PRO A 59 -9.12 -3.02 15.76
CA PRO A 59 -10.27 -2.52 15.02
C PRO A 59 -9.90 -2.00 13.62
N CYS A 60 -10.55 -2.52 12.59
CA CYS A 60 -10.38 -2.05 11.21
C CYS A 60 -11.07 -0.69 11.01
N LEU A 61 -10.33 0.30 10.53
CA LEU A 61 -10.89 1.60 10.15
C LEU A 61 -11.72 1.45 8.86
N PRO A 62 -12.99 1.91 8.83
CA PRO A 62 -13.82 1.82 7.62
C PRO A 62 -13.23 2.60 6.45
N ILE A 63 -13.38 2.07 5.23
CA ILE A 63 -12.91 2.74 4.01
C ILE A 63 -13.53 4.14 3.82
N SER A 64 -14.74 4.38 4.32
CA SER A 64 -15.39 5.70 4.29
C SER A 64 -14.60 6.78 5.03
N ALA A 65 -13.80 6.43 6.04
CA ALA A 65 -12.93 7.39 6.72
C ALA A 65 -11.93 8.02 5.74
N PHE A 66 -11.42 7.25 4.78
CA PHE A 66 -10.48 7.72 3.75
C PHE A 66 -11.14 8.60 2.69
N LYS A 67 -12.47 8.66 2.61
CA LYS A 67 -13.21 9.58 1.72
C LYS A 67 -13.38 10.97 2.30
N HIS A 68 -13.45 11.06 3.63
CA HIS A 68 -13.82 12.29 4.33
C HIS A 68 -12.72 12.85 5.23
N HIS A 69 -11.66 12.08 5.49
CA HIS A 69 -10.59 12.45 6.40
C HIS A 69 -9.21 12.09 5.85
N GLN A 70 -8.20 12.85 6.28
CA GLN A 70 -6.80 12.52 6.05
C GLN A 70 -6.33 11.52 7.09
N VAL A 71 -6.35 10.24 6.74
CA VAL A 71 -5.92 9.14 7.63
C VAL A 71 -4.39 9.02 7.61
N ARG A 72 -3.70 9.65 8.56
CA ARG A 72 -2.23 9.70 8.62
C ARG A 72 -1.72 9.71 10.06
N SER A 73 -0.51 9.19 10.28
CA SER A 73 0.13 9.07 11.60
C SER A 73 1.35 9.99 11.79
N ASN A 74 1.62 10.87 10.83
CA ASN A 74 2.73 11.83 10.83
C ASN A 74 2.26 13.17 10.25
N VAL A 75 3.11 14.18 10.40
CA VAL A 75 2.92 15.52 9.83
C VAL A 75 3.90 15.80 8.69
N ASP A 76 4.57 14.77 8.20
CA ASP A 76 5.56 14.87 7.13
C ASP A 76 4.88 15.32 5.82
N GLU A 77 5.67 15.73 4.84
CA GLU A 77 5.13 16.05 3.51
C GLU A 77 4.51 14.80 2.86
N VAL A 78 3.41 14.99 2.12
CA VAL A 78 2.84 13.92 1.31
C VAL A 78 3.65 13.82 0.02
N GLN A 79 4.29 12.68 -0.21
CA GLN A 79 5.06 12.44 -1.43
C GLN A 79 4.17 12.00 -2.59
N ILE A 80 3.12 11.24 -2.30
CA ILE A 80 2.11 10.84 -3.29
C ILE A 80 0.73 10.63 -2.66
N GLU A 81 -0.31 10.88 -3.44
CA GLU A 81 -1.70 10.59 -3.11
C GLU A 81 -2.23 9.51 -4.05
N PHE A 82 -2.72 8.41 -3.48
CA PHE A 82 -3.40 7.37 -4.23
C PHE A 82 -4.91 7.45 -4.04
N LYS A 83 -5.67 7.33 -5.13
CA LYS A 83 -7.13 7.40 -5.13
C LYS A 83 -7.76 6.09 -5.56
N SER A 84 -8.92 5.78 -4.97
CA SER A 84 -9.77 4.68 -5.42
C SER A 84 -10.38 4.97 -6.79
N SER A 85 -10.80 3.92 -7.53
CA SER A 85 -11.35 4.06 -8.88
C SER A 85 -12.67 4.83 -8.98
N GLY A 86 -13.39 4.97 -7.86
CA GLY A 86 -14.66 5.68 -7.76
C GLY A 86 -15.82 4.94 -8.42
N THR A 87 -17.00 4.95 -7.77
CA THR A 87 -18.26 4.69 -8.48
C THR A 87 -18.91 6.04 -8.78
N SER A 88 -19.48 6.18 -9.97
CA SER A 88 -20.06 7.43 -10.47
C SER A 88 -20.94 8.12 -9.43
N GLY A 89 -20.58 9.34 -9.04
CA GLY A 89 -21.33 10.16 -8.09
C GLY A 89 -20.86 10.10 -6.63
N SER A 90 -19.78 9.38 -6.30
CA SER A 90 -19.23 9.32 -4.94
C SER A 90 -17.85 9.98 -4.81
N ILE A 91 -17.52 10.48 -3.62
CA ILE A 91 -16.17 10.97 -3.29
C ILE A 91 -15.21 9.78 -3.23
N ASP A 92 -14.08 9.91 -3.92
CA ASP A 92 -13.02 8.90 -3.92
C ASP A 92 -12.28 8.84 -2.59
N SER A 93 -11.89 7.64 -2.19
CA SER A 93 -11.01 7.46 -1.03
C SER A 93 -9.60 7.90 -1.41
N THR A 94 -8.91 8.61 -0.52
CA THR A 94 -7.53 9.05 -0.74
C THR A 94 -6.60 8.45 0.32
N HIS A 95 -5.51 7.84 -0.14
CA HIS A 95 -4.40 7.35 0.67
C HIS A 95 -3.20 8.26 0.49
N TYR A 96 -2.83 8.96 1.55
CA TYR A 96 -1.70 9.87 1.59
C TYR A 96 -0.43 9.14 2.03
N VAL A 97 0.56 9.06 1.16
CA VAL A 97 1.82 8.35 1.42
C VAL A 97 2.94 9.37 1.61
N SER A 98 3.58 9.33 2.78
CA SER A 98 4.69 10.23 3.16
C SER A 98 6.07 9.63 2.91
N ASP A 99 6.15 8.32 2.67
CA ASP A 99 7.39 7.61 2.39
C ASP A 99 7.13 6.60 1.28
N ILE A 100 7.38 7.03 0.04
CA ILE A 100 7.21 6.20 -1.14
C ILE A 100 8.19 5.03 -1.15
N THR A 101 9.38 5.20 -0.56
CA THR A 101 10.41 4.16 -0.54
C THR A 101 9.96 2.95 0.27
N LEU A 102 9.24 3.18 1.37
CA LEU A 102 8.62 2.13 2.17
C LEU A 102 7.52 1.40 1.39
N TYR A 103 6.72 2.16 0.63
CA TYR A 103 5.66 1.61 -0.21
C TYR A 103 6.22 0.70 -1.31
N GLU A 104 7.26 1.16 -2.01
CA GLU A 104 7.98 0.40 -3.03
C GLU A 104 8.64 -0.86 -2.48
N ARG A 105 9.38 -0.73 -1.37
CA ARG A 105 10.02 -1.88 -0.71
C ARG A 105 9.01 -2.96 -0.35
N SER A 106 7.81 -2.56 0.11
CA SER A 106 6.73 -3.49 0.46
C SER A 106 6.28 -4.35 -0.71
N PHE A 107 5.88 -3.74 -1.83
CA PHE A 107 5.37 -4.53 -2.95
C PHE A 107 6.48 -5.27 -3.71
N ARG A 108 7.72 -4.75 -3.74
CA ARG A 108 8.87 -5.43 -4.38
C ARG A 108 9.25 -6.70 -3.62
N LEU A 109 9.42 -6.61 -2.30
CA LEU A 109 9.69 -7.78 -1.45
C LEU A 109 8.51 -8.75 -1.45
N GLY A 110 7.27 -8.24 -1.52
CA GLY A 110 6.08 -9.04 -1.69
C GLY A 110 6.15 -9.87 -2.97
N PHE A 111 6.42 -9.25 -4.12
CA PHE A 111 6.57 -9.94 -5.39
C PHE A 111 7.69 -10.98 -5.34
N GLU A 112 8.89 -10.58 -4.90
CA GLU A 112 10.06 -11.46 -4.81
C GLU A 112 9.78 -12.70 -3.95
N LYS A 113 9.11 -12.53 -2.82
CA LYS A 113 8.76 -13.63 -1.92
C LYS A 113 7.85 -14.69 -2.56
N PHE A 114 6.92 -14.29 -3.42
CA PHE A 114 5.93 -15.20 -3.99
C PHE A 114 6.29 -15.69 -5.40
N TYR A 115 7.04 -14.89 -6.16
CA TYR A 115 7.32 -15.13 -7.58
C TYR A 115 8.82 -15.21 -7.89
N GLY A 116 9.70 -14.72 -7.03
CA GLY A 116 11.15 -14.65 -7.32
C GLY A 116 11.53 -13.36 -8.03
N ASP A 117 12.69 -13.37 -8.69
CA ASP A 117 13.25 -12.16 -9.28
C ASP A 117 12.38 -11.62 -10.42
N ILE A 118 11.95 -10.35 -10.30
CA ILE A 118 11.12 -9.67 -11.30
C ILE A 118 11.80 -9.58 -12.66
N GLU A 119 13.15 -9.60 -12.70
CA GLU A 119 13.90 -9.55 -13.96
C GLU A 119 13.62 -10.76 -14.86
N GLU A 120 13.23 -11.90 -14.26
CA GLU A 120 12.88 -13.13 -14.97
C GLU A 120 11.45 -13.13 -15.54
N TYR A 121 10.65 -12.10 -15.25
CA TYR A 121 9.24 -12.02 -15.66
C TYR A 121 9.02 -11.03 -16.80
N CYS A 122 8.04 -11.33 -17.66
CA CYS A 122 7.44 -10.39 -18.59
C CYS A 122 6.13 -9.86 -17.98
N ILE A 123 6.04 -8.55 -17.74
CA ILE A 123 4.92 -7.90 -17.05
C ILE A 123 4.05 -7.18 -18.08
N LEU A 124 2.82 -7.66 -18.23
CA LEU A 124 1.85 -7.15 -19.21
C LEU A 124 0.66 -6.53 -18.46
N GLY A 125 0.63 -5.20 -18.40
CA GLY A 125 -0.41 -4.44 -17.69
C GLY A 125 -1.59 -4.11 -18.60
N LEU A 126 -2.62 -4.96 -18.66
CA LEU A 126 -3.87 -4.64 -19.36
C LEU A 126 -4.79 -3.81 -18.45
N LEU A 127 -4.46 -2.53 -18.29
CA LEU A 127 -5.16 -1.64 -17.37
C LEU A 127 -5.84 -0.49 -18.13
N PRO A 128 -7.19 -0.43 -18.14
CA PRO A 128 -7.88 0.69 -18.77
C PRO A 128 -7.53 2.01 -18.07
N SER A 129 -7.30 3.06 -18.84
CA SER A 129 -7.00 4.42 -18.35
C SER A 129 -5.62 4.62 -17.70
N TYR A 130 -4.64 3.72 -17.90
CA TYR A 130 -3.30 3.89 -17.31
C TYR A 130 -2.59 5.19 -17.73
N LEU A 131 -2.87 5.68 -18.94
CA LEU A 131 -2.34 6.95 -19.45
C LEU A 131 -2.87 8.18 -18.71
N GLU A 132 -4.07 8.08 -18.13
CA GLU A 132 -4.81 9.20 -17.56
C GLU A 132 -4.82 9.19 -16.02
N ARG A 133 -4.62 8.00 -15.40
CA ARG A 133 -4.73 7.82 -13.94
C ARG A 133 -3.36 7.65 -13.26
N LYS A 134 -2.72 8.78 -12.97
CA LYS A 134 -1.44 8.84 -12.21
C LYS A 134 -1.61 8.62 -10.71
N ASP A 135 -2.84 8.69 -10.20
CA ASP A 135 -3.20 8.53 -8.80
C ASP A 135 -3.63 7.11 -8.44
N SER A 136 -3.48 6.14 -9.34
CA SER A 136 -3.76 4.73 -9.03
C SER A 136 -2.52 4.02 -8.49
N SER A 137 -2.60 3.51 -7.26
CA SER A 137 -1.51 2.75 -6.66
C SER A 137 -1.20 1.44 -7.41
N LEU A 138 -2.21 0.85 -8.05
CA LEU A 138 -2.02 -0.35 -8.88
C LEU A 138 -1.22 -0.01 -10.15
N ILE A 139 -1.56 1.09 -10.83
CA ILE A 139 -0.82 1.53 -12.02
C ILE A 139 0.61 1.91 -11.63
N TYR A 140 0.80 2.57 -10.49
CA TYR A 140 2.13 2.86 -9.93
C TYR A 140 2.97 1.59 -9.74
N MET A 141 2.42 0.59 -9.04
CA MET A 141 3.11 -0.67 -8.77
C MET A 141 3.42 -1.45 -10.06
N VAL A 142 2.44 -1.56 -10.98
CA VAL A 142 2.65 -2.28 -12.24
C VAL A 142 3.69 -1.58 -13.11
N LYS A 143 3.72 -0.24 -13.10
CA LYS A 143 4.76 0.52 -13.80
C LYS A 143 6.15 0.19 -13.23
N ASP A 144 6.30 0.16 -11.91
CA ASP A 144 7.57 -0.22 -11.27
C ASP A 144 8.02 -1.62 -11.70
N PHE A 145 7.09 -2.58 -11.75
CA PHE A 145 7.39 -3.94 -12.20
C PHE A 145 7.76 -4.05 -13.67
N ILE A 146 7.11 -3.27 -14.55
CA ILE A 146 7.48 -3.18 -15.96
C ILE A 146 8.89 -2.60 -16.10
N ASP A 147 9.18 -1.51 -15.40
CA ASP A 147 10.47 -0.81 -15.49
C ASP A 147 11.63 -1.67 -14.93
N ARG A 148 11.36 -2.60 -14.01
CA ARG A 148 12.34 -3.53 -13.43
C ARG A 148 12.39 -4.91 -14.12
N SER A 149 11.48 -5.19 -15.04
CA SER A 149 11.50 -6.45 -15.79
C SER A 149 12.71 -6.49 -16.73
N GLY A 150 13.33 -7.67 -16.88
CA GLY A 150 14.39 -7.90 -17.87
C GLY A 150 13.85 -8.11 -19.30
N SER A 151 12.52 -8.06 -19.49
CA SER A 151 11.88 -8.33 -20.77
C SER A 151 11.53 -7.04 -21.52
N GLU A 152 12.06 -6.88 -22.73
CA GLU A 152 11.67 -5.80 -23.67
C GLU A 152 10.18 -5.85 -24.05
N LYS A 153 9.52 -6.98 -23.81
CA LYS A 153 8.09 -7.19 -24.08
C LYS A 153 7.20 -6.64 -22.96
N SER A 154 7.75 -6.27 -21.81
CA SER A 154 6.96 -5.73 -20.70
C SER A 154 6.38 -4.36 -21.06
N GLY A 155 5.14 -4.11 -20.63
CA GLY A 155 4.46 -2.87 -20.99
C GLY A 155 3.01 -2.80 -20.57
N PHE A 156 2.43 -1.61 -20.70
CA PHE A 156 1.00 -1.41 -20.58
C PHE A 156 0.31 -1.60 -21.92
N TYR A 157 -0.87 -2.20 -21.87
CA TYR A 157 -1.74 -2.44 -23.02
C TYR A 157 -3.12 -1.85 -22.68
N LEU A 158 -3.75 -1.17 -23.64
CA LEU A 158 -5.08 -0.58 -23.47
C LEU A 158 -6.09 -1.24 -24.40
N ASN A 159 -5.87 -1.12 -25.71
CA ASN A 159 -6.74 -1.66 -26.77
C ASN A 159 -5.97 -2.50 -27.80
N GLU A 160 -4.66 -2.66 -27.61
CA GLU A 160 -3.76 -3.37 -28.52
C GLU A 160 -3.86 -4.89 -28.33
N HIS A 161 -5.07 -5.45 -28.35
CA HIS A 161 -5.31 -6.87 -28.12
C HIS A 161 -4.55 -7.78 -29.11
N GLU A 162 -4.38 -7.33 -30.36
CA GLU A 162 -3.57 -8.04 -31.35
C GLU A 162 -2.07 -8.00 -30.99
N ALA A 163 -1.56 -6.86 -30.54
CA ALA A 163 -0.16 -6.74 -30.11
C ALA A 163 0.10 -7.56 -28.84
N LEU A 164 -0.83 -7.55 -27.88
CA LEU A 164 -0.78 -8.39 -26.69
C LEU A 164 -0.78 -9.87 -27.07
N ARG A 165 -1.67 -10.29 -27.99
CA ARG A 165 -1.71 -11.67 -28.48
C ARG A 165 -0.40 -12.08 -29.14
N SER A 166 0.18 -11.23 -29.98
CA SER A 166 1.48 -11.50 -30.61
C SER A 166 2.63 -11.57 -29.60
N THR A 167 2.52 -10.87 -28.46
CA THR A 167 3.54 -10.86 -27.41
C THR A 167 3.55 -12.16 -26.60
N LEU A 168 2.36 -12.75 -26.40
CA LEU A 168 2.10 -13.98 -25.63
C LEU A 168 2.42 -15.29 -26.39
N GLN A 169 2.57 -15.23 -27.72
CA GLN A 169 2.93 -16.36 -28.57
C GLN A 169 4.44 -16.50 -28.70
#